data_AF-A0A0N7JHX6-F1
#
_entry.id   AF-A0A0N7JHX6-F1
#
_cell.length_a   1.000
_cell.length_b   1.000
_cell.length_c   1.000
_cell.angle_alpha   90.00
_cell.angle_beta   90.00
_cell.angle_gamma   90.00
#
_symmetry.space_group_name_H-M   'P 1'
#
loop_
_entity.id
_entity.type
_entity.pdbx_description
1 polymer ?
#
loop_
_entity_poly.entity_id
_entity_poly.type
_entity_poly.pdbx_seq_one_letter_code
_entity_poly.pdbx_strand_id
1 'polypeptide(L)'
;MSKAAETGSNWADEAEQRVLDEAVRLAPAAGWNARLTERAAQAAGLSPGETQLLLPEGARDLAALLSRRHDAKALDSLAIHDPNGLKIRDRIRVGVIARLDAVAADAEVMRALAAFLSFPTNLALALRLTWESADTLWRWAGDTATDENHYSKRAILSGILVSTLAVDMASGRDSALAHLDARIENVMAFEKWKAGLKPMDLASELVTALAKMRYR
;
A
#
# COMPACT_ATOMS: atom_id res chain seq x y z
N MET A 1 15.53 28.06 -15.32
CA MET A 1 14.62 26.96 -15.66
C MET A 1 13.59 26.63 -14.54
N SER A 2 13.37 27.47 -13.52
CA SER A 2 12.55 27.06 -12.35
C SER A 2 11.08 27.50 -12.40
N LYS A 3 10.75 28.74 -12.80
CA LYS A 3 9.36 29.23 -12.72
C LYS A 3 8.36 28.55 -13.68
N ALA A 4 8.77 28.26 -14.92
CA ALA A 4 7.90 27.60 -15.90
C ALA A 4 7.70 26.10 -15.61
N ALA A 5 8.70 25.44 -15.01
CA ALA A 5 8.59 24.05 -14.56
C ALA A 5 7.71 23.94 -13.30
N GLU A 6 7.83 24.89 -12.36
CA GLU A 6 6.95 25.00 -11.19
C GLU A 6 5.48 25.28 -11.59
N THR A 7 5.25 26.20 -12.52
CA THR A 7 3.89 26.49 -13.02
C THR A 7 3.31 25.31 -13.81
N GLY A 8 4.13 24.59 -14.59
CA GLY A 8 3.71 23.39 -15.32
C GLY A 8 3.37 22.20 -14.41
N SER A 9 4.17 21.94 -13.38
CA SER A 9 3.87 20.92 -12.35
C SER A 9 2.58 21.27 -11.61
N ASN A 10 2.42 22.53 -11.19
CA ASN A 10 1.25 22.95 -10.44
C ASN A 10 -0.06 22.79 -11.25
N TRP A 11 -0.04 23.09 -12.56
CA TRP A 11 -1.20 22.83 -13.42
C TRP A 11 -1.52 21.33 -13.53
N ALA A 12 -0.50 20.50 -13.73
CA ALA A 12 -0.67 19.06 -13.94
C ALA A 12 -1.24 18.41 -12.68
N ASP A 13 -0.65 18.70 -11.52
CA ASP A 13 -1.08 18.19 -10.22
C ASP A 13 -2.55 18.58 -9.95
N GLU A 14 -2.90 19.85 -10.17
CA GLU A 14 -4.29 20.32 -10.02
C GLU A 14 -5.24 19.63 -11.01
N ALA A 15 -4.82 19.43 -12.26
CA ALA A 15 -5.62 18.75 -13.27
C ALA A 15 -5.85 17.27 -12.91
N GLU A 16 -4.80 16.56 -12.47
CA GLU A 16 -4.90 15.18 -12.01
C GLU A 16 -5.89 15.05 -10.85
N GLN A 17 -5.84 15.96 -9.87
CA GLN A 17 -6.77 15.92 -8.75
C GLN A 17 -8.21 16.21 -9.18
N ARG A 18 -8.45 17.17 -10.08
CA ARG A 18 -9.79 17.43 -10.64
C ARG A 18 -10.36 16.22 -11.37
N VAL A 19 -9.54 15.58 -12.21
CA VAL A 19 -9.97 14.36 -12.92
C VAL A 19 -10.24 13.23 -11.93
N LEU A 20 -9.40 13.07 -10.92
CA LEU A 20 -9.58 12.03 -9.91
C LEU A 20 -10.87 12.26 -9.08
N ASP A 21 -11.22 13.49 -8.73
CA ASP A 21 -12.47 13.81 -8.03
C ASP A 21 -13.70 13.40 -8.86
N GLU A 22 -13.69 13.71 -10.16
CA GLU A 22 -14.74 13.27 -11.08
C GLU A 22 -14.75 11.76 -11.26
N ALA A 23 -13.58 11.11 -11.30
CA ALA A 23 -13.49 9.66 -11.39
C ALA A 23 -14.08 8.98 -10.16
N VAL A 24 -13.74 9.43 -8.95
CA VAL A 24 -14.30 8.89 -7.69
C VAL A 24 -15.83 9.07 -7.67
N ARG A 25 -16.33 10.25 -8.07
CA ARG A 25 -17.77 10.53 -8.14
C ARG A 25 -18.52 9.65 -9.14
N LEU A 26 -17.90 9.32 -10.29
CA LEU A 26 -18.53 8.58 -11.38
C LEU A 26 -18.37 7.06 -11.28
N ALA A 27 -17.31 6.58 -10.63
CA ALA A 27 -16.93 5.17 -10.57
C ALA A 27 -18.01 4.22 -10.01
N PRO A 28 -18.84 4.58 -9.00
CA PRO A 28 -19.88 3.67 -8.51
C PRO A 28 -20.88 3.24 -9.59
N ALA A 29 -21.14 4.12 -10.57
CA ALA A 29 -22.03 3.84 -11.69
C ALA A 29 -21.30 3.36 -12.96
N ALA A 30 -20.09 3.85 -13.22
CA ALA A 30 -19.35 3.57 -14.45
C ALA A 30 -18.40 2.36 -14.35
N GLY A 31 -18.12 1.89 -13.13
CA GLY A 31 -17.02 0.96 -12.85
C GLY A 31 -15.64 1.61 -13.04
N TRP A 32 -14.57 0.83 -12.87
CA TRP A 32 -13.19 1.30 -13.05
C TRP A 32 -12.60 0.75 -14.35
N ASN A 33 -12.58 1.57 -15.40
CA ASN A 33 -12.19 1.19 -16.77
C ASN A 33 -11.86 2.43 -17.63
N ALA A 34 -11.47 2.23 -18.89
CA ALA A 34 -11.13 3.33 -19.81
C ALA A 34 -12.27 4.37 -19.99
N ARG A 35 -13.53 3.92 -20.00
CA ARG A 35 -14.69 4.82 -20.11
C ARG A 35 -14.85 5.70 -18.88
N LEU A 36 -14.47 5.23 -17.70
CA LEU A 36 -14.40 6.08 -16.51
C LEU A 36 -13.43 7.23 -16.73
N THR A 37 -12.22 6.92 -17.21
CA THR A 37 -11.18 7.94 -17.48
C THR A 37 -11.66 9.00 -18.45
N GLU A 38 -12.21 8.59 -19.59
CA GLU A 38 -12.73 9.52 -20.60
C GLU A 38 -13.81 10.45 -20.03
N ARG A 39 -14.77 9.87 -19.29
CA ARG A 39 -15.88 10.64 -18.70
C ARG A 39 -15.42 11.57 -17.58
N ALA A 40 -14.50 11.11 -16.74
CA ALA A 40 -13.94 11.91 -15.67
C ALA A 40 -13.13 13.09 -16.22
N ALA A 41 -12.30 12.85 -17.25
CA ALA A 41 -11.52 13.89 -17.88
C ALA A 41 -12.41 14.91 -18.61
N GLN A 42 -13.43 14.45 -19.32
CA GLN A 42 -14.43 15.33 -19.93
C GLN A 42 -15.16 16.18 -18.88
N ALA A 43 -15.58 15.58 -17.76
CA ALA A 43 -16.24 16.29 -16.67
C ALA A 43 -15.32 17.32 -16.00
N ALA A 44 -14.01 17.04 -15.94
CA ALA A 44 -12.99 17.95 -15.46
C ALA A 44 -12.57 19.03 -16.48
N GLY A 45 -13.18 19.04 -17.67
CA GLY A 45 -12.96 20.05 -18.71
C GLY A 45 -11.74 19.80 -19.61
N LEU A 46 -11.18 18.58 -19.62
CA LEU A 46 -10.03 18.23 -20.45
C LEU A 46 -10.48 17.72 -21.83
N SER A 47 -9.73 18.09 -22.86
CA SER A 47 -9.83 17.49 -24.19
C SER A 47 -9.23 16.08 -24.21
N PRO A 48 -9.52 15.26 -25.25
CA PRO A 48 -8.89 13.94 -25.40
C PRO A 48 -7.36 13.99 -25.47
N GLY A 49 -6.81 15.04 -26.11
CA GLY A 49 -5.35 15.23 -26.21
C GLY A 49 -4.71 15.54 -24.85
N GLU A 50 -5.33 16.43 -24.07
CA GLU A 50 -4.88 16.71 -22.69
C GLU A 50 -5.03 15.49 -21.80
N THR A 51 -6.11 14.72 -21.96
CA THR A 51 -6.34 13.48 -21.21
C THR A 51 -5.24 12.47 -21.48
N GLN A 52 -4.87 12.25 -22.75
CA GLN A 52 -3.80 11.32 -23.12
C GLN A 52 -2.42 11.79 -22.64
N LEU A 53 -2.20 13.12 -22.59
CA LEU A 53 -0.98 13.69 -22.04
C LEU A 53 -0.88 13.50 -20.51
N LEU A 54 -2.01 13.67 -19.81
CA LEU A 54 -2.08 13.62 -18.35
C LEU A 54 -2.14 12.19 -17.80
N LEU A 55 -2.90 11.31 -18.45
CA LEU A 55 -3.19 9.95 -18.02
C LEU A 55 -2.89 8.96 -19.18
N PRO A 56 -1.62 8.81 -19.58
CA PRO A 56 -1.24 7.98 -20.72
C PRO A 56 -1.65 6.51 -20.59
N GLU A 57 -1.74 5.97 -19.37
CA GLU A 57 -2.19 4.62 -19.03
C GLU A 57 -3.66 4.60 -18.53
N GLY A 58 -4.34 5.75 -18.62
CA GLY A 58 -5.76 5.92 -18.34
C GLY A 58 -6.19 5.47 -16.95
N ALA A 59 -7.02 4.42 -16.88
CA ALA A 59 -7.58 3.93 -15.61
C ALA A 59 -6.50 3.42 -14.64
N ARG A 60 -5.33 3.02 -15.15
CA ARG A 60 -4.17 2.63 -14.33
C ARG A 60 -3.56 3.82 -13.62
N ASP A 61 -3.46 4.96 -14.30
CA ASP A 61 -2.97 6.21 -13.70
C ASP A 61 -3.94 6.74 -12.65
N LEU A 62 -5.25 6.69 -12.91
CA LEU A 62 -6.25 7.02 -11.90
C LEU A 62 -6.09 6.15 -10.64
N ALA A 63 -5.79 4.85 -10.80
CA ALA A 63 -5.66 3.94 -9.67
C ALA A 63 -4.42 4.31 -8.83
N ALA A 64 -3.33 4.66 -9.52
CA ALA A 64 -2.12 5.16 -8.88
C ALA A 64 -2.35 6.50 -8.16
N LEU A 65 -3.10 7.42 -8.78
CA LEU A 65 -3.46 8.70 -8.17
C LEU A 65 -4.30 8.52 -6.91
N LEU A 66 -5.31 7.66 -6.95
CA LEU A 66 -6.14 7.40 -5.77
C LEU A 66 -5.34 6.74 -4.65
N SER A 67 -4.46 5.78 -4.98
CA SER A 67 -3.57 5.17 -4.00
C SER A 67 -2.66 6.20 -3.32
N ARG A 68 -2.01 7.08 -4.09
CA ARG A 68 -1.17 8.16 -3.55
C ARG A 68 -1.96 9.14 -2.71
N ARG A 69 -3.18 9.50 -3.11
CA ARG A 69 -4.09 10.35 -2.34
C ARG A 69 -4.42 9.71 -0.98
N HIS A 70 -4.69 8.41 -0.94
CA HIS A 70 -4.92 7.72 0.33
C HIS A 70 -3.67 7.63 1.20
N ASP A 71 -2.50 7.40 0.61
CA ASP A 71 -1.22 7.41 1.34
C ASP A 71 -0.96 8.79 1.97
N ALA A 72 -1.19 9.87 1.23
CA ALA A 72 -1.07 11.24 1.73
C ALA A 72 -2.06 11.50 2.88
N LYS A 73 -3.35 11.18 2.71
CA LYS A 73 -4.37 11.30 3.77
C LYS A 73 -4.02 10.49 5.02
N ALA A 74 -3.43 9.31 4.85
CA ALA A 74 -2.96 8.50 5.96
C ALA A 74 -1.79 9.19 6.68
N LEU A 75 -0.81 9.73 5.96
CA LEU A 75 0.28 10.49 6.59
C LEU A 75 -0.20 11.74 7.31
N ASP A 76 -1.17 12.46 6.74
CA ASP A 76 -1.75 13.65 7.37
C ASP A 76 -2.40 13.31 8.72
N SER A 77 -3.16 12.20 8.79
CA SER A 77 -3.75 11.76 10.05
C SER A 77 -2.70 11.26 11.05
N LEU A 78 -1.59 10.71 10.56
CA LEU A 78 -0.48 10.24 11.37
C LEU A 78 0.41 11.37 11.92
N ALA A 79 0.28 12.60 11.42
CA ALA A 79 1.10 13.75 11.82
C ALA A 79 0.95 14.13 13.31
N ILE A 80 -0.14 13.71 13.96
CA ILE A 80 -0.37 13.94 15.40
C ILE A 80 0.48 13.01 16.30
N HIS A 81 1.06 11.96 15.74
CA HIS A 81 1.83 10.96 16.48
C HIS A 81 3.33 11.22 16.32
N ASP A 82 4.07 11.18 17.43
CA ASP A 82 5.51 10.97 17.37
C ASP A 82 5.80 9.47 17.23
N PRO A 83 6.27 8.99 16.05
CA PRO A 83 6.57 7.58 15.86
C PRO A 83 7.62 7.10 16.86
N ASN A 84 8.59 7.93 17.27
CA ASN A 84 9.66 7.51 18.17
C ASN A 84 9.18 7.16 19.58
N GLY A 85 8.08 7.77 20.02
CA GLY A 85 7.44 7.47 21.30
C GLY A 85 6.67 6.14 21.34
N LEU A 86 6.44 5.50 20.19
CA LEU A 86 5.67 4.26 20.07
C LEU A 86 6.57 3.04 19.90
N LYS A 87 6.14 1.87 20.38
CA LYS A 87 6.79 0.59 20.02
C LYS A 87 6.50 0.29 18.55
N ILE A 88 7.41 -0.44 17.88
CA ILE A 88 7.29 -0.70 16.44
C ILE A 88 5.94 -1.33 16.05
N ARG A 89 5.43 -2.27 16.85
CA ARG A 89 4.11 -2.89 16.62
C ARG A 89 2.96 -1.88 16.65
N ASP A 90 3.04 -0.90 17.55
CA ASP A 90 2.02 0.13 17.71
C ASP A 90 2.10 1.12 16.55
N ARG A 91 3.32 1.45 16.08
CA ARG A 91 3.54 2.22 14.85
C ARG A 91 2.86 1.54 13.66
N ILE A 92 3.17 0.26 13.42
CA ILE A 92 2.60 -0.48 12.28
C ILE A 92 1.08 -0.55 12.39
N ARG A 93 0.54 -0.84 13.58
CA ARG A 93 -0.91 -0.89 13.79
C ARG A 93 -1.58 0.44 13.45
N VAL A 94 -1.09 1.54 14.01
CA VAL A 94 -1.66 2.88 13.78
C VAL A 94 -1.50 3.30 12.32
N GLY A 95 -0.37 3.00 11.69
CA GLY A 95 -0.14 3.26 10.27
C GLY A 95 -1.11 2.52 9.34
N VAL A 96 -1.35 1.22 9.60
CA VAL A 96 -2.33 0.44 8.82
C VAL A 96 -3.75 0.95 9.03
N ILE A 97 -4.13 1.29 10.26
CA ILE A 97 -5.46 1.87 10.56
C ILE A 97 -5.64 3.20 9.82
N ALA A 98 -4.67 4.10 9.88
CA ALA A 98 -4.71 5.37 9.15
C ALA A 98 -4.90 5.16 7.64
N ARG A 99 -4.26 4.13 7.07
CA ARG A 99 -4.42 3.78 5.66
C ARG A 99 -5.80 3.21 5.34
N LEU A 100 -6.37 2.39 6.22
CA LEU A 100 -7.75 1.90 6.09
C LEU A 100 -8.78 3.02 6.22
N ASP A 101 -8.56 3.98 7.11
CA ASP A 101 -9.44 5.14 7.27
C ASP A 101 -9.42 6.04 6.04
N ALA A 102 -8.24 6.28 5.45
CA ALA A 102 -8.11 7.00 4.19
C ALA A 102 -8.87 6.31 3.04
N VAL A 103 -8.86 4.97 3.00
CA VAL A 103 -9.63 4.17 2.02
C VAL A 103 -11.13 4.25 2.27
N ALA A 104 -11.55 4.19 3.54
CA ALA A 104 -12.95 4.21 3.93
C ALA A 104 -13.68 5.50 3.49
N ALA A 105 -12.95 6.61 3.36
CA ALA A 105 -13.48 7.85 2.79
C ALA A 105 -13.98 7.69 1.34
N ASP A 106 -13.47 6.71 0.59
CA ASP A 106 -13.83 6.41 -0.80
C ASP A 106 -14.46 5.00 -0.95
N ALA A 107 -15.10 4.49 0.11
CA ALA A 107 -15.59 3.11 0.21
C ALA A 107 -16.51 2.67 -0.96
N GLU A 108 -17.31 3.59 -1.49
CA GLU A 108 -18.23 3.32 -2.61
C GLU A 108 -17.50 2.90 -3.90
N VAL A 109 -16.25 3.34 -4.07
CA VAL A 109 -15.44 3.10 -5.27
C VAL A 109 -14.54 1.88 -5.12
N MET A 110 -14.21 1.51 -3.88
CA MET A 110 -13.19 0.49 -3.60
C MET A 110 -13.52 -0.88 -4.18
N ARG A 111 -14.79 -1.27 -4.26
CA ARG A 111 -15.17 -2.54 -4.90
C ARG A 111 -14.82 -2.57 -6.39
N ALA A 112 -15.08 -1.48 -7.11
CA ALA A 112 -14.77 -1.37 -8.54
C ALA A 112 -13.27 -1.30 -8.78
N LEU A 113 -12.54 -0.53 -7.97
CA LEU A 113 -11.08 -0.44 -8.05
C LEU A 113 -10.41 -1.77 -7.71
N ALA A 114 -10.83 -2.45 -6.64
CA ALA A 114 -10.27 -3.74 -6.24
C ALA A 114 -10.49 -4.80 -7.32
N ALA A 115 -11.67 -4.83 -7.95
CA ALA A 115 -11.96 -5.71 -9.08
C ALA A 115 -11.02 -5.41 -10.27
N PHE A 116 -10.85 -4.13 -10.62
CA PHE A 116 -9.93 -3.71 -11.68
C PHE A 116 -8.47 -4.14 -11.40
N LEU A 117 -7.98 -3.91 -10.18
CA LEU A 117 -6.60 -4.25 -9.79
C LEU A 117 -6.36 -5.77 -9.70
N SER A 118 -7.41 -6.56 -9.50
CA SER A 118 -7.33 -8.03 -9.41
C SER A 118 -7.16 -8.70 -10.77
N PHE A 119 -7.38 -7.99 -11.90
CA PHE A 119 -7.12 -8.56 -13.22
C PHE A 119 -5.62 -8.83 -13.41
N PRO A 120 -5.22 -9.96 -14.03
CA PRO A 120 -3.81 -10.32 -14.19
C PRO A 120 -2.95 -9.24 -14.86
N THR A 121 -3.51 -8.50 -15.82
CA THR A 121 -2.84 -7.39 -16.51
C THR A 121 -2.57 -6.18 -15.60
N ASN A 122 -3.29 -6.06 -14.48
CA ASN A 122 -3.15 -5.01 -13.48
C ASN A 122 -2.42 -5.47 -12.21
N LEU A 123 -2.10 -6.76 -12.07
CA LEU A 123 -1.48 -7.29 -10.85
C LEU A 123 -0.12 -6.63 -10.55
N ALA A 124 0.71 -6.39 -11.56
CA ALA A 124 1.98 -5.69 -11.37
C ALA A 124 1.79 -4.25 -10.83
N LEU A 125 0.73 -3.56 -11.29
CA LEU A 125 0.36 -2.26 -10.76
C LEU A 125 -0.10 -2.38 -9.31
N ALA A 126 -1.00 -3.32 -9.00
CA ALA A 126 -1.51 -3.53 -7.65
C ALA A 126 -0.39 -3.79 -6.63
N LEU A 127 0.58 -4.64 -7.00
CA LEU A 127 1.77 -4.93 -6.18
C LEU A 127 2.64 -3.69 -5.96
N ARG A 128 2.89 -2.91 -7.03
CA ARG A 128 3.66 -1.67 -6.93
C ARG A 128 2.99 -0.65 -6.01
N LEU A 129 1.69 -0.42 -6.17
CA LEU A 129 0.95 0.53 -5.33
C LEU A 129 0.95 0.10 -3.86
N THR A 130 0.74 -1.19 -3.60
CA THR A 130 0.78 -1.73 -2.24
C THR A 130 2.18 -1.57 -1.62
N TRP A 131 3.24 -1.83 -2.41
CA TRP A 131 4.61 -1.64 -1.98
C TRP A 131 4.90 -0.18 -1.62
N GLU A 132 4.46 0.76 -2.46
CA GLU A 132 4.60 2.21 -2.23
C GLU A 132 3.89 2.64 -0.94
N SER A 133 2.69 2.13 -0.67
CA SER A 133 1.98 2.39 0.59
C SER A 133 2.73 1.79 1.80
N ALA A 134 3.22 0.56 1.70
CA ALA A 134 4.01 -0.08 2.77
C ALA A 134 5.32 0.69 3.05
N ASP A 135 6.01 1.12 2.00
CA ASP A 135 7.24 1.91 2.06
C ASP A 135 6.98 3.27 2.73
N THR A 136 5.89 3.94 2.37
CA THR A 136 5.45 5.21 2.96
C THR A 136 5.21 5.07 4.47
N LEU A 137 4.47 4.04 4.89
CA LEU A 137 4.20 3.78 6.30
C LEU A 137 5.47 3.40 7.08
N TRP A 138 6.38 2.64 6.48
CA TRP A 138 7.66 2.31 7.13
C TRP A 138 8.57 3.52 7.29
N ARG A 139 8.63 4.41 6.30
CA ARG A 139 9.37 5.68 6.44
C ARG A 139 8.79 6.53 7.56
N TRP A 140 7.46 6.67 7.64
CA TRP A 140 6.82 7.35 8.77
C TRP A 140 7.14 6.67 10.11
N ALA A 141 7.18 5.33 10.16
CA ALA A 141 7.53 4.59 11.37
C ALA A 141 9.02 4.70 11.78
N GLY A 142 9.85 5.42 11.01
CA GLY A 142 11.27 5.66 11.28
C GLY A 142 12.22 4.61 10.71
N ASP A 143 11.80 3.82 9.71
CA ASP A 143 12.68 2.86 9.04
C ASP A 143 13.72 3.57 8.16
N THR A 144 14.99 3.29 8.42
CA THR A 144 16.14 3.76 7.61
C THR A 144 16.90 2.61 6.94
N ALA A 145 16.34 1.40 6.94
CA ALA A 145 17.00 0.23 6.38
C ALA A 145 17.15 0.34 4.85
N THR A 146 18.33 -0.02 4.36
CA THR A 146 18.67 -0.08 2.92
C THR A 146 19.16 -1.47 2.48
N ASP A 147 19.16 -2.44 3.40
CA ASP A 147 19.63 -3.81 3.24
C ASP A 147 18.45 -4.79 3.06
N GLU A 148 18.68 -6.10 3.25
CA GLU A 148 17.64 -7.13 3.16
C GLU A 148 16.41 -6.87 4.06
N ASN A 149 16.58 -6.14 5.17
CA ASN A 149 15.45 -5.76 6.03
C ASN A 149 14.53 -4.77 5.34
N HIS A 150 15.05 -3.92 4.44
CA HIS A 150 14.26 -3.00 3.64
C HIS A 150 13.16 -3.75 2.88
N TYR A 151 13.56 -4.81 2.18
CA TYR A 151 12.66 -5.59 1.34
C TYR A 151 11.70 -6.45 2.17
N SER A 152 12.22 -7.16 3.17
CA SER A 152 11.43 -8.05 4.02
C SER A 152 10.31 -7.31 4.75
N LYS A 153 10.61 -6.14 5.32
CA LYS A 153 9.64 -5.28 6.02
C LYS A 153 8.50 -4.83 5.11
N ARG A 154 8.81 -4.39 3.89
CA ARG A 154 7.83 -3.90 2.92
C ARG A 154 6.98 -5.03 2.35
N ALA A 155 7.59 -6.19 2.07
CA ALA A 155 6.86 -7.38 1.63
C ALA A 155 5.84 -7.84 2.68
N ILE A 156 6.26 -7.94 3.95
CA ILE A 156 5.37 -8.34 5.06
C ILE A 156 4.24 -7.32 5.24
N LEU A 157 4.57 -6.02 5.31
CA LEU A 157 3.55 -4.98 5.51
C LEU A 157 2.58 -4.90 4.32
N SER A 158 3.05 -5.11 3.09
CA SER A 158 2.18 -5.20 1.91
C SER A 158 1.15 -6.32 2.05
N GLY A 159 1.56 -7.50 2.52
CA GLY A 159 0.64 -8.61 2.79
C GLY A 159 -0.38 -8.29 3.90
N ILE A 160 0.05 -7.58 4.95
CA ILE A 160 -0.84 -7.12 6.02
C ILE A 160 -1.87 -6.13 5.46
N LEU A 161 -1.44 -5.12 4.69
CA LEU A 161 -2.33 -4.11 4.10
C LEU A 161 -3.40 -4.75 3.22
N VAL A 162 -2.99 -5.60 2.26
CA VAL A 162 -3.91 -6.24 1.32
C VAL A 162 -4.90 -7.15 2.04
N SER A 163 -4.41 -8.02 2.93
CA SER A 163 -5.29 -8.96 3.63
C SER A 163 -6.24 -8.26 4.60
N THR A 164 -5.79 -7.21 5.29
CA THR A 164 -6.65 -6.45 6.22
C THR A 164 -7.71 -5.67 5.46
N LEU A 165 -7.37 -5.02 4.34
CA LEU A 165 -8.34 -4.35 3.49
C LEU A 165 -9.38 -5.33 2.92
N ALA A 166 -8.94 -6.52 2.48
CA ALA A 166 -9.83 -7.55 1.99
C ALA A 166 -10.83 -8.01 3.08
N VAL A 167 -10.37 -8.17 4.32
CA VAL A 167 -11.23 -8.51 5.46
C VAL A 167 -12.19 -7.35 5.79
N ASP A 168 -11.75 -6.09 5.74
CA ASP A 168 -12.61 -4.91 5.97
C ASP A 168 -13.75 -4.87 4.94
N MET A 169 -13.43 -5.07 3.66
CA MET A 169 -14.42 -5.08 2.58
C MET A 169 -15.40 -6.25 2.65
N ALA A 170 -14.96 -7.42 3.14
CA ALA A 170 -15.77 -8.64 3.18
C ALA A 170 -16.59 -8.79 4.48
N SER A 171 -16.01 -8.39 5.60
CA SER A 171 -16.47 -8.73 6.96
C SER A 171 -16.51 -7.54 7.92
N GLY A 172 -16.21 -6.33 7.44
CA GLY A 172 -16.29 -5.08 8.21
C GLY A 172 -15.12 -4.79 9.12
N ARG A 173 -15.17 -3.59 9.71
CA ARG A 173 -14.04 -2.97 10.43
C ARG A 173 -13.56 -3.76 11.63
N ASP A 174 -14.46 -4.25 12.47
CA ASP A 174 -14.09 -4.99 13.68
C ASP A 174 -13.32 -6.27 13.34
N SER A 175 -13.79 -7.01 12.32
CA SER A 175 -13.11 -8.18 11.78
C SER A 175 -11.72 -7.83 11.24
N ALA A 176 -11.61 -6.69 10.54
CA ALA A 176 -10.35 -6.23 9.97
C ALA A 176 -9.34 -5.86 11.07
N LEU A 177 -9.78 -5.18 12.13
CA LEU A 177 -8.90 -4.82 13.26
C LEU A 177 -8.43 -6.06 14.03
N ALA A 178 -9.31 -7.04 14.25
CA ALA A 178 -8.92 -8.31 14.86
C ALA A 178 -7.92 -9.08 13.97
N HIS A 179 -8.12 -9.09 12.65
CA HIS A 179 -7.19 -9.68 11.69
C HIS A 179 -5.84 -8.96 11.70
N LEU A 180 -5.82 -7.62 11.74
CA LEU A 180 -4.60 -6.82 11.84
C LEU A 180 -3.81 -7.12 13.11
N ASP A 181 -4.49 -7.23 14.25
CA ASP A 181 -3.84 -7.54 15.52
C ASP A 181 -3.22 -8.95 15.49
N ALA A 182 -3.93 -9.94 14.97
CA ALA A 182 -3.39 -11.28 14.75
C ALA A 182 -2.20 -11.26 13.76
N ARG A 183 -2.37 -10.54 12.62
CA ARG A 183 -1.37 -9.88 11.76
C ARG A 183 0.00 -9.75 12.38
N ILE A 184 0.05 -8.71 13.21
CA ILE A 184 1.22 -8.18 13.87
C ILE A 184 1.77 -9.19 14.86
N GLU A 185 0.94 -9.89 15.62
CA GLU A 185 1.39 -10.90 16.58
C GLU A 185 2.14 -12.07 15.90
N ASN A 186 1.70 -12.56 14.73
CA ASN A 186 2.48 -13.60 14.04
C ASN A 186 3.85 -13.09 13.56
N VAL A 187 3.95 -11.81 13.16
CA VAL A 187 5.25 -11.22 12.80
C VAL A 187 6.17 -11.20 14.02
N MET A 188 5.65 -10.77 15.17
CA MET A 188 6.43 -10.75 16.42
C MET A 188 6.85 -12.17 16.84
N ALA A 189 5.97 -13.16 16.69
CA ALA A 189 6.27 -14.56 16.97
C ALA A 189 7.35 -15.12 16.02
N PHE A 190 7.27 -14.79 14.73
CA PHE A 190 8.26 -15.18 13.73
C PHE A 190 9.64 -14.58 14.02
N GLU A 191 9.71 -13.29 14.34
CA GLU A 191 10.97 -12.64 14.71
C GLU A 191 11.57 -13.22 15.99
N LYS A 192 10.74 -13.53 17.00
CA LYS A 192 11.20 -14.20 18.22
C LYS A 192 11.74 -15.60 17.93
N TRP A 193 11.06 -16.38 17.09
CA TRP A 193 11.52 -17.70 16.67
C TRP A 193 12.85 -17.61 15.92
N LYS A 194 12.99 -16.69 14.96
CA LYS A 194 14.22 -16.44 14.20
C LYS A 194 15.39 -16.04 15.12
N ALA A 195 15.15 -15.18 16.11
CA ALA A 195 16.16 -14.81 17.09
C ALA A 195 16.58 -15.97 18.03
N GLY A 196 15.69 -16.95 18.23
CA GLY A 196 15.97 -18.17 18.99
C GLY A 196 16.85 -19.19 18.24
N LEU A 197 16.95 -19.08 16.91
CA LEU A 197 17.81 -19.94 16.09
C LEU A 197 19.26 -19.43 16.13
N LYS A 198 20.14 -20.11 16.87
CA LYS A 198 21.58 -19.85 16.79
C LYS A 198 22.16 -20.55 15.55
N PRO A 199 22.86 -19.83 14.65
CA PRO A 199 23.45 -20.43 13.43
C PRO A 199 24.40 -21.60 13.69
N MET A 200 25.03 -21.65 14.88
CA MET A 200 25.94 -22.73 15.26
C MET A 200 25.24 -24.02 15.71
N ASP A 201 24.00 -23.97 16.18
CA ASP A 201 23.32 -25.16 16.72
C ASP A 201 22.93 -26.12 15.59
N LEU A 202 22.36 -25.63 14.48
CA LEU A 202 22.00 -26.48 13.34
C LEU A 202 23.21 -27.10 12.64
N ALA A 203 24.27 -26.34 12.41
CA ALA A 203 25.48 -26.85 11.76
C ALA A 203 26.23 -27.85 12.66
N SER A 204 26.35 -27.56 13.95
CA SER A 204 27.02 -28.45 14.90
C SER A 204 26.20 -29.71 15.19
N GLU A 205 24.87 -29.62 15.25
CA GLU A 205 23.97 -30.77 15.39
C GLU A 205 24.01 -31.67 14.15
N LEU A 206 24.03 -31.10 12.94
CA LEU A 206 24.20 -31.86 11.70
C LEU A 206 25.56 -32.55 11.62
N VAL A 207 26.65 -31.85 11.96
CA VAL A 207 28.00 -32.44 12.02
C VAL A 207 28.05 -33.55 13.07
N THR A 208 27.43 -33.35 14.24
CA THR A 208 27.38 -34.36 15.31
C THR A 208 26.55 -35.58 14.91
N ALA A 209 25.43 -35.38 14.22
CA ALA A 209 24.59 -36.45 13.69
C ALA A 209 25.30 -37.27 12.61
N LEU A 210 26.00 -36.60 11.69
CA LEU A 210 26.82 -37.24 10.65
C LEU A 210 28.03 -37.98 11.25
N ALA A 211 28.67 -37.41 12.27
CA ALA A 211 29.74 -38.07 13.01
C ALA A 211 29.23 -39.35 13.68
N LYS A 212 28.07 -39.32 14.35
CA LYS A 212 27.46 -40.50 15.00
C LYS A 212 27.05 -41.60 14.02
N MET A 213 26.67 -41.25 12.78
CA MET A 213 26.39 -42.23 11.72
C MET A 213 27.65 -42.89 11.16
N ARG A 214 28.81 -42.23 11.22
CA ARG A 214 30.08 -42.76 10.71
C ARG A 214 30.78 -43.74 11.67
N TYR A 215 30.41 -43.72 12.95
CA TYR A 215 30.93 -44.63 13.98
C TYR A 215 29.93 -45.73 14.40
N ARG A 216 28.96 -46.04 13.53
CA ARG A 216 28.12 -47.23 13.62
C ARG A 216 28.48 -48.24 12.55
#